data_AF-A0A2V9XCB5-F1
#
_entry.id   AF-A0A2V9XCB5-F1
#
_cell.length_a   1.000
_cell.length_b   1.000
_cell.length_c   1.000
_cell.angle_alpha   90.00
_cell.angle_beta   90.00
_cell.angle_gamma   90.00
#
_symmetry.space_group_name_H-M   'P 1'
#
loop_
_entity.id
_entity.type
_entity.pdbx_description
1 polymer ?
#
loop_
_entity_poly.entity_id
_entity_poly.type
_entity_poly.pdbx_seq_one_letter_code
_entity_poly.pdbx_strand_id
1 'polypeptide(L)'
;MIIEGSYIPLARIGASPALGATSYLVGGRQALGQILIQMPTSIFATLQFFFMLLGLKVLLEFLFGLVKVKIVRSDWIAGVLFLVFWVGMRSLGSTHPAVDIPELLLIYAVLVVIVLRFGLVPLAVGAFTVDMLANVPFTADVSEWYVPSTLLALLSVVAVAGWGFYHSLGGQAVWKVEME
;
A
#
# COMPACT_ATOMS: atom_id res chain seq x y z
N MET A 1 8.32 2.78 3.79
CA MET A 1 8.54 1.88 4.94
C MET A 1 8.00 0.51 4.58
N ILE A 2 8.69 -0.59 4.87
CA ILE A 2 8.25 -1.94 4.50
C ILE A 2 7.29 -2.44 5.59
N ILE A 3 6.14 -3.01 5.21
CA ILE A 3 5.36 -3.86 6.12
C ILE A 3 6.29 -5.05 6.38
N GLU A 4 6.91 -5.13 7.55
CA GLU A 4 7.82 -6.24 7.88
C GLU A 4 7.01 -7.27 8.69
N GLY A 5 6.25 -8.11 7.98
CA GLY A 5 5.57 -9.27 8.57
C GLY A 5 6.54 -10.27 9.25
N SER A 6 7.84 -10.12 8.99
CA SER A 6 8.95 -10.83 9.62
C SER A 6 9.11 -10.55 11.12
N TYR A 7 8.56 -9.45 11.67
CA TYR A 7 8.73 -9.14 13.09
C TYR A 7 8.06 -10.10 14.07
N ILE A 8 6.99 -10.79 13.67
CA ILE A 8 6.29 -11.73 14.58
C ILE A 8 7.17 -12.95 14.91
N PRO A 9 7.78 -13.65 13.94
CA PRO A 9 8.75 -14.70 14.26
C PRO A 9 10.07 -14.16 14.83
N LEU A 10 10.51 -12.95 14.44
CA LEU A 10 11.74 -12.33 14.94
C LEU A 10 11.64 -11.87 16.42
N ALA A 11 10.48 -11.36 16.84
CA ALA A 11 10.21 -11.02 18.24
C ALA A 11 10.25 -12.26 19.14
N ARG A 12 9.86 -13.43 18.63
CA ARG A 12 9.97 -14.70 19.38
C ARG A 12 11.41 -15.16 19.61
N ILE A 13 12.37 -14.73 18.79
CA ILE A 13 13.80 -15.08 18.93
C ILE A 13 14.63 -13.96 19.58
N GLY A 14 13.99 -12.94 20.16
CA GLY A 14 14.65 -11.87 20.91
C GLY A 14 15.27 -10.76 20.04
N ALA A 15 14.87 -10.64 18.77
CA ALA A 15 15.27 -9.50 17.95
C ALA A 15 14.62 -8.20 18.47
N SER A 16 15.36 -7.09 18.42
CA SER A 16 14.84 -5.78 18.81
C SER A 16 13.61 -5.40 17.96
N PRO A 17 12.50 -4.92 18.54
CA PRO A 17 11.37 -4.44 17.77
C PRO A 17 11.82 -3.26 16.92
N ALA A 18 11.75 -3.39 15.59
CA ALA A 18 11.99 -2.25 14.74
C ALA A 18 10.73 -1.38 14.75
N LEU A 19 10.83 -0.28 15.47
CA LEU A 19 9.76 0.69 15.61
C LEU A 19 9.87 1.64 14.41
N GLY A 20 9.07 1.39 13.38
CA GLY A 20 9.15 2.16 12.15
C GLY A 20 9.04 3.67 12.37
N ALA A 21 8.11 4.10 13.22
CA ALA A 21 8.04 5.49 13.64
C ALA A 21 7.81 5.57 15.16
N THR A 22 8.86 6.00 15.88
CA THR A 22 8.82 6.20 17.33
C THR A 22 7.86 7.32 17.75
N SER A 23 7.47 8.18 16.82
CA SER A 23 6.51 9.27 17.01
C SER A 23 5.08 8.81 17.30
N TYR A 24 4.69 7.60 16.88
CA TYR A 24 3.42 6.98 17.31
C TYR A 24 3.44 6.58 18.79
N LEU A 25 4.65 6.44 19.36
CA LEU A 25 4.90 6.14 20.76
C LEU A 25 5.07 7.43 21.59
N VAL A 26 4.71 8.62 21.14
CA VAL A 26 4.86 9.83 22.00
C VAL A 26 3.51 10.43 22.37
N GLY A 27 2.46 10.08 21.63
CA GLY A 27 1.08 10.44 21.95
C GLY A 27 0.26 10.84 20.72
N GLY A 28 -1.04 11.01 20.91
CA GLY A 28 -2.00 11.26 19.82
C GLY A 28 -1.69 12.49 18.95
N ARG A 29 -1.20 13.58 19.53
CA ARG A 29 -0.80 14.79 18.76
C ARG A 29 0.37 14.51 17.83
N GLN A 30 1.36 13.74 18.28
CA GLN A 30 2.52 13.38 17.48
C GLN A 30 2.11 12.40 16.37
N ALA A 31 1.22 11.44 16.67
CA ALA A 31 0.63 10.56 15.66
C ALA A 31 -0.12 11.33 14.55
N LEU A 32 -0.92 12.34 14.91
CA LEU A 32 -1.58 13.21 13.92
C LEU A 32 -0.56 14.00 13.08
N GLY A 33 0.50 14.52 13.72
CA GLY A 33 1.59 15.19 13.01
C GLY A 33 2.27 14.28 11.99
N GLN A 34 2.49 13.01 12.33
CA GLN A 34 3.05 12.01 11.41
C GLN A 34 2.13 11.72 10.23
N ILE A 35 0.83 11.56 10.48
CA ILE A 35 -0.15 11.34 9.40
C ILE A 35 -0.12 12.51 8.40
N LEU A 36 -0.06 13.75 8.88
CA LEU A 36 0.01 14.93 8.02
C LEU A 36 1.32 15.02 7.23
N ILE A 37 2.45 14.68 7.84
CA ILE A 37 3.76 14.66 7.16
C ILE A 37 3.87 13.49 6.16
N GLN A 38 3.14 12.41 6.39
CA GLN A 38 3.12 11.25 5.51
C GLN A 38 2.35 11.52 4.21
N MET A 39 1.33 12.39 4.23
CA MET A 39 0.48 12.68 3.06
C MET A 39 1.29 13.10 1.82
N PRO A 40 2.18 14.12 1.87
CA PRO A 40 3.02 14.47 0.71
C PRO A 40 3.83 13.28 0.20
N THR A 41 4.46 12.52 1.12
CA THR A 41 5.31 11.38 0.79
C THR A 41 4.52 10.30 0.05
N SER A 42 3.32 9.97 0.51
CA SER A 42 2.47 8.97 -0.13
C SER A 42 1.91 9.45 -1.47
N ILE A 43 1.62 10.76 -1.63
CA ILE A 43 1.24 11.34 -2.93
C ILE A 43 2.40 11.21 -3.92
N PHE A 44 3.62 11.60 -3.53
CA PHE A 44 4.79 11.48 -4.39
C PHE A 44 5.10 10.02 -4.74
N ALA A 45 5.02 9.12 -3.76
CA ALA A 45 5.22 7.69 -4.00
C ALA A 45 4.19 7.12 -4.98
N THR A 46 2.92 7.51 -4.84
CA THR A 46 1.83 7.12 -5.74
C THR A 46 2.06 7.65 -7.15
N LEU A 47 2.43 8.92 -7.29
CA LEU A 47 2.72 9.52 -8.60
C LEU A 47 3.92 8.86 -9.26
N GLN A 48 5.01 8.64 -8.52
CA GLN A 48 6.18 7.91 -9.00
C GLN A 48 5.79 6.52 -9.50
N PHE A 49 5.01 5.77 -8.70
CA PHE A 49 4.52 4.44 -9.05
C PHE A 49 3.72 4.47 -10.35
N PHE A 50 2.75 5.39 -10.43
CA PHE A 50 1.88 5.54 -11.58
C PHE A 50 2.65 5.94 -12.85
N PHE A 51 3.50 6.97 -12.78
CA PHE A 51 4.27 7.43 -13.93
C PHE A 51 5.29 6.41 -14.39
N MET A 52 5.89 5.64 -13.48
CA MET A 52 6.81 4.59 -13.83
C MET A 52 6.10 3.43 -14.55
N LEU A 53 4.94 2.99 -14.06
CA LEU A 53 4.11 1.98 -14.74
C LEU A 53 3.65 2.47 -16.11
N LEU A 54 3.16 3.72 -16.19
CA LEU A 54 2.72 4.35 -17.43
C LEU A 54 3.87 4.51 -18.42
N GLY A 55 5.03 4.96 -17.96
CA GLY A 55 6.24 5.08 -18.78
C GLY A 55 6.68 3.73 -19.35
N LEU A 56 6.63 2.67 -18.54
CA LEU A 56 6.93 1.31 -18.99
C LEU A 56 5.92 0.80 -20.02
N LYS A 57 4.63 1.06 -19.79
CA LYS A 57 3.57 0.75 -20.76
C LYS A 57 3.81 1.45 -22.11
N VAL A 58 4.05 2.76 -22.10
CA VAL A 58 4.31 3.56 -23.30
C VAL A 58 5.57 3.08 -24.01
N LEU A 59 6.64 2.79 -23.26
CA LEU A 59 7.88 2.25 -23.82
C LEU A 59 7.65 0.92 -24.53
N LEU A 60 6.91 -0.01 -23.91
CA LEU A 60 6.61 -1.30 -24.52
C LEU A 60 5.75 -1.14 -25.77
N GLU A 61 4.72 -0.29 -25.74
CA GLU A 61 3.88 -0.01 -26.91
C GLU A 61 4.69 0.61 -28.06
N PHE A 62 5.64 1.50 -27.74
CA PHE A 62 6.56 2.08 -28.72
C PHE A 62 7.50 1.01 -29.31
N LEU A 63 8.15 0.19 -28.48
CA LEU A 63 9.06 -0.88 -28.92
C LEU A 63 8.34 -1.93 -29.77
N PHE A 64 7.14 -2.36 -29.35
CA PHE A 64 6.35 -3.32 -30.12
C PHE A 64 5.78 -2.71 -31.40
N GLY A 65 5.44 -1.41 -31.38
CA GLY A 65 5.09 -0.63 -32.56
C GLY A 65 6.20 -0.58 -33.60
N LEU A 66 7.47 -0.43 -33.17
CA LEU A 66 8.63 -0.49 -34.06
C LEU A 66 8.76 -1.85 -34.77
N VAL A 67 8.47 -2.94 -34.05
CA VAL A 67 8.54 -4.32 -34.59
C VAL A 67 7.23 -4.71 -35.33
N LYS A 68 6.23 -3.81 -35.42
CA LYS A 68 4.88 -4.07 -35.95
C LYS A 68 4.16 -5.25 -35.28
N VAL A 69 4.50 -5.55 -34.03
CA VAL A 69 3.88 -6.61 -33.23
C VAL A 69 2.80 -5.96 -32.37
N LYS A 70 1.53 -6.28 -32.60
CA LYS A 70 0.43 -5.78 -31.75
C LYS A 70 0.11 -6.80 -30.68
N ILE A 71 0.63 -6.60 -29.47
CA ILE A 71 0.27 -7.42 -28.32
C ILE A 71 -0.98 -6.85 -27.67
N VAL A 72 -2.02 -7.69 -27.54
CA VAL A 72 -3.34 -7.32 -26.98
C VAL A 72 -3.30 -7.11 -25.45
N ARG A 73 -2.17 -7.43 -24.79
CA ARG A 73 -2.00 -7.33 -23.32
C ARG A 73 -0.71 -6.61 -22.91
N SER A 74 -0.33 -5.52 -23.60
CA SER A 74 0.83 -4.67 -23.23
C SER A 74 0.75 -4.21 -21.76
N ASP A 75 -0.47 -3.89 -21.30
CA ASP A 75 -0.78 -3.48 -19.93
C ASP A 75 -0.32 -4.48 -18.87
N TRP A 76 -0.56 -5.76 -19.11
CA TRP A 76 -0.19 -6.83 -18.16
C TRP A 76 1.30 -7.10 -18.17
N ILE A 77 1.95 -6.99 -19.33
CA ILE A 77 3.41 -7.15 -19.44
C ILE A 77 4.11 -6.00 -18.70
N ALA A 78 3.63 -4.76 -18.86
CA ALA A 78 4.12 -3.62 -18.10
C ALA A 78 3.95 -3.84 -16.59
N GLY A 79 2.78 -4.33 -16.16
CA GLY A 79 2.52 -4.65 -14.76
C GLY A 79 3.45 -5.72 -14.19
N VAL A 80 3.69 -6.81 -14.92
CA VAL A 80 4.59 -7.89 -14.48
C VAL A 80 6.04 -7.42 -14.43
N LEU A 81 6.51 -6.71 -15.45
CA LEU A 81 7.88 -6.16 -15.47
C LEU A 81 8.09 -5.14 -14.33
N PHE A 82 7.10 -4.30 -14.08
CA PHE A 82 7.11 -3.36 -12.98
C PHE A 82 7.17 -4.07 -11.62
N LEU A 83 6.39 -5.13 -11.44
CA LEU A 83 6.40 -5.96 -10.24
C LEU A 83 7.76 -6.61 -10.01
N VAL A 84 8.32 -7.24 -11.05
CA VAL A 84 9.65 -7.87 -10.98
C VAL A 84 10.73 -6.84 -10.65
N PHE A 85 10.67 -5.65 -11.25
CA PHE A 85 11.61 -4.57 -10.98
C PHE A 85 11.58 -4.14 -9.51
N TRP A 86 10.40 -3.85 -8.96
CA TRP A 86 10.27 -3.41 -7.57
C TRP A 86 10.61 -4.48 -6.55
N VAL A 87 10.09 -5.70 -6.74
CA VAL A 87 10.37 -6.84 -5.84
C VAL A 87 11.86 -7.19 -5.90
N GLY A 88 12.46 -7.22 -7.10
CA GLY A 88 13.88 -7.49 -7.28
C GLY A 88 14.75 -6.45 -6.61
N MET A 89 14.48 -5.16 -6.84
CA MET A 89 15.25 -4.07 -6.23
C MET A 89 15.16 -4.08 -4.69
N ARG A 90 13.99 -4.39 -4.13
CA ARG A 90 13.80 -4.47 -2.68
C ARG A 90 14.39 -5.74 -2.06
N SER A 91 14.37 -6.86 -2.78
CA SER A 91 14.94 -8.12 -2.31
C SER A 91 16.46 -8.07 -2.12
N LEU A 92 17.18 -7.19 -2.82
CA LEU A 92 18.65 -7.08 -2.70
C LEU A 92 19.10 -6.57 -1.32
N GLY A 93 18.24 -5.89 -0.57
CA GLY A 93 18.53 -5.40 0.78
C GLY A 93 17.97 -6.29 1.90
N SER A 94 17.37 -7.43 1.56
CA SER A 94 16.68 -8.30 2.52
C SER A 94 17.65 -9.26 3.21
N THR A 95 17.54 -9.36 4.53
CA THR A 95 18.22 -10.38 5.34
C THR A 95 17.49 -11.74 5.28
N HIS A 96 16.20 -11.75 4.94
CA HIS A 96 15.33 -12.94 4.96
C HIS A 96 14.48 -13.05 3.67
N PRO A 97 15.11 -13.33 2.51
CA PRO A 97 14.43 -13.29 1.22
C PRO A 97 13.25 -14.26 1.10
N ALA A 98 13.27 -15.37 1.85
CA ALA A 98 12.19 -16.37 1.81
C ALA A 98 10.85 -15.86 2.35
N VAL A 99 10.85 -14.85 3.23
CA VAL A 99 9.64 -14.25 3.82
C VAL A 99 9.31 -12.93 3.13
N ASP A 100 10.32 -12.11 2.89
CA ASP A 100 10.15 -10.77 2.35
C ASP A 100 9.68 -10.79 0.88
N ILE A 101 10.17 -11.74 0.07
CA ILE A 101 9.79 -11.82 -1.35
C ILE A 101 8.29 -12.12 -1.53
N PRO A 102 7.70 -13.16 -0.91
CA PRO A 102 6.26 -13.40 -1.02
C PRO A 102 5.40 -12.23 -0.55
N GLU A 103 5.79 -11.57 0.54
CA GLU A 103 5.09 -10.40 1.09
C GLU A 103 5.11 -9.22 0.11
N LEU A 104 6.28 -8.84 -0.38
CA LEU A 104 6.44 -7.76 -1.36
C LEU A 104 5.70 -8.08 -2.66
N LEU A 105 5.79 -9.33 -3.12
CA LEU A 105 5.10 -9.77 -4.33
C LEU A 105 3.59 -9.61 -4.21
N LEU A 106 3.01 -9.99 -3.07
CA LEU A 106 1.59 -9.81 -2.81
C LEU A 106 1.19 -8.33 -2.80
N ILE A 107 1.93 -7.49 -2.07
CA ILE A 107 1.65 -6.05 -1.96
C ILE A 107 1.71 -5.39 -3.34
N TYR A 108 2.81 -5.58 -4.07
CA TYR A 108 2.97 -4.95 -5.39
C TYR A 108 2.00 -5.51 -6.43
N ALA A 109 1.64 -6.80 -6.36
CA ALA A 109 0.64 -7.38 -7.26
C ALA A 109 -0.72 -6.71 -7.06
N VAL A 110 -1.14 -6.52 -5.80
CA VAL A 110 -2.40 -5.83 -5.48
C VAL A 110 -2.37 -4.39 -5.99
N LEU A 111 -1.28 -3.65 -5.78
CA LEU A 111 -1.17 -2.27 -6.27
C LEU A 111 -1.23 -2.18 -7.80
N VAL A 112 -0.57 -3.09 -8.52
CA VAL A 112 -0.64 -3.17 -9.99
C VAL A 112 -2.07 -3.45 -10.45
N VAL A 113 -2.76 -4.41 -9.83
CA VAL A 113 -4.16 -4.71 -10.16
C VAL A 113 -5.05 -3.50 -9.91
N ILE A 114 -4.83 -2.78 -8.80
CA ILE A 114 -5.60 -1.57 -8.46
C ILE A 114 -5.46 -0.51 -9.55
N VAL A 115 -4.24 -0.23 -9.99
CA VAL A 115 -3.98 0.80 -11.01
C VAL A 115 -4.58 0.41 -12.35
N LEU A 116 -4.38 -0.84 -12.77
CA LEU A 116 -4.84 -1.31 -14.08
C LEU A 116 -6.37 -1.41 -14.18
N ARG A 117 -7.07 -1.60 -13.05
CA ARG A 117 -8.54 -1.75 -13.02
C ARG A 117 -9.28 -0.48 -12.61
N PHE A 118 -8.78 0.24 -11.60
CA PHE A 118 -9.51 1.32 -10.94
C PHE A 118 -8.83 2.70 -11.04
N GLY A 119 -7.57 2.76 -11.49
CA GLY A 119 -6.86 4.01 -11.77
C GLY A 119 -6.08 4.62 -10.60
N LEU A 120 -5.81 5.92 -10.68
CA LEU A 120 -4.86 6.64 -9.80
C LEU A 120 -5.39 6.88 -8.39
N VAL A 121 -6.68 7.24 -8.24
CA VAL A 121 -7.25 7.61 -6.93
C VAL A 121 -7.26 6.41 -5.97
N PRO A 122 -7.72 5.21 -6.38
CA PRO A 122 -7.68 4.03 -5.51
C PRO A 122 -6.24 3.59 -5.19
N LEU A 123 -5.29 3.78 -6.13
CA LEU A 123 -3.88 3.57 -5.85
C LEU A 123 -3.40 4.52 -4.75
N ALA A 124 -3.73 5.81 -4.82
CA ALA A 124 -3.30 6.80 -3.83
C ALA A 124 -3.77 6.42 -2.41
N VAL A 125 -5.04 6.03 -2.29
CA VAL A 125 -5.62 5.60 -1.01
C VAL A 125 -5.01 4.29 -0.53
N GLY A 126 -4.80 3.33 -1.43
CA GLY A 126 -4.15 2.06 -1.11
C GLY A 126 -2.71 2.24 -0.63
N ALA A 127 -1.92 3.03 -1.35
CA ALA A 127 -0.53 3.34 -1.00
C ALA A 127 -0.43 4.08 0.34
N PHE A 128 -1.29 5.09 0.56
CA PHE A 128 -1.37 5.78 1.84
C PHE A 128 -1.71 4.83 2.99
N THR A 129 -2.67 3.91 2.77
CA THR A 129 -3.07 2.93 3.79
C THR A 129 -1.91 2.00 4.15
N VAL A 130 -1.21 1.47 3.14
CA VAL A 130 -0.05 0.60 3.34
C VAL A 130 1.08 1.34 4.06
N ASP A 131 1.42 2.55 3.61
CA ASP A 131 2.45 3.37 4.25
C ASP A 131 2.10 3.66 5.70
N MET A 132 0.84 4.02 5.99
CA MET A 132 0.43 4.37 7.34
C MET A 132 0.43 3.13 8.25
N LEU A 133 -0.11 2.00 7.81
CA LEU A 133 -0.13 0.76 8.60
C LEU A 133 1.26 0.16 8.81
N ALA A 134 2.16 0.29 7.84
CA ALA A 134 3.54 -0.18 7.96
C ALA A 134 4.32 0.54 9.06
N ASN A 135 3.91 1.77 9.41
CA ASN A 135 4.59 2.57 10.42
C ASN A 135 3.99 2.42 11.83
N VAL A 136 2.84 1.76 11.96
CA VAL A 136 2.11 1.64 13.22
C VAL A 136 2.53 0.35 13.94
N PRO A 137 2.94 0.43 15.22
CA PRO A 137 3.22 -0.76 16.01
C PRO A 137 1.90 -1.49 16.35
N PHE A 138 1.75 -2.69 15.82
CA PHE A 138 0.64 -3.58 16.16
C PHE A 138 1.02 -4.47 17.36
N THR A 139 0.17 -4.47 18.39
CA THR A 139 0.30 -5.34 19.56
C THR A 139 -1.03 -6.04 19.84
N ALA A 140 -0.95 -7.27 20.37
CA ALA A 140 -2.11 -7.99 20.89
C ALA A 140 -2.44 -7.60 22.35
N ASP A 141 -1.52 -6.90 23.03
CA ASP A 141 -1.73 -6.42 24.38
C ASP A 141 -2.38 -5.03 24.36
N VAL A 142 -3.70 -5.00 24.63
CA VAL A 142 -4.50 -3.78 24.64
C VAL A 142 -4.23 -2.87 25.85
N SER A 143 -3.46 -3.35 26.84
CA SER A 143 -3.07 -2.56 28.02
C SER A 143 -1.89 -1.62 27.74
N GLU A 144 -1.27 -1.75 26.58
CA GLU A 144 -0.14 -0.94 26.18
C GLU A 144 -0.51 0.54 25.97
N TRP A 145 0.38 1.41 26.42
CA TRP A 145 0.17 2.86 26.48
C TRP A 145 0.07 3.54 25.10
N TYR A 146 0.52 2.88 24.04
CA TYR A 146 0.44 3.34 22.64
C TYR A 146 -0.76 2.77 21.88
N VAL A 147 -1.60 1.92 22.49
CA VAL A 147 -2.81 1.37 21.85
C VAL A 147 -3.76 2.46 21.33
N PRO A 148 -3.97 3.60 22.04
CA PRO A 148 -4.81 4.67 21.51
C PRO A 148 -4.31 5.27 20.19
N SER A 149 -3.00 5.36 19.96
CA SER A 149 -2.45 5.89 18.70
C SER A 149 -2.57 4.87 17.56
N THR A 150 -2.40 3.58 17.85
CA THR A 150 -2.69 2.48 16.90
C THR A 150 -4.17 2.46 16.52
N LEU A 151 -5.08 2.64 17.48
CA LEU A 151 -6.52 2.68 17.23
C LEU A 151 -6.92 3.91 16.40
N LEU A 152 -6.32 5.07 16.66
CA LEU A 152 -6.52 6.28 15.86
C LEU A 152 -6.12 6.06 14.40
N ALA A 153 -4.97 5.43 14.17
CA ALA A 153 -4.51 5.09 12.83
C ALA A 153 -5.51 4.15 12.13
N LEU A 154 -5.94 3.06 12.77
CA LEU A 154 -6.93 2.14 12.21
C LEU A 154 -8.27 2.84 11.91
N LEU A 155 -8.79 3.61 12.85
CA LEU A 155 -10.05 4.34 12.68
C LEU A 155 -9.97 5.36 11.55
N SER A 156 -8.80 5.98 11.31
CA SER A 156 -8.63 6.90 10.19
C SER A 156 -8.71 6.20 8.83
N VAL A 157 -8.16 4.98 8.71
CA VAL A 157 -8.32 4.16 7.49
C VAL A 157 -9.79 3.76 7.29
N VAL A 158 -10.45 3.31 8.35
CA VAL A 158 -11.88 2.94 8.30
C VAL A 158 -12.73 4.15 7.91
N ALA A 159 -12.41 5.34 8.44
CA ALA A 159 -13.12 6.57 8.11
C ALA A 159 -12.96 6.94 6.63
N VAL A 160 -11.74 6.84 6.07
CA VAL A 160 -11.49 7.10 4.64
C VAL A 160 -12.21 6.08 3.76
N ALA A 161 -12.17 4.79 4.13
CA ALA A 161 -12.87 3.74 3.41
C ALA A 161 -14.40 3.95 3.43
N GLY A 162 -14.97 4.21 4.61
CA GLY A 162 -16.39 4.50 4.79
C GLY A 162 -16.82 5.75 4.00
N TRP A 163 -16.01 6.81 4.03
CA TRP A 163 -16.26 8.02 3.24
C TRP A 163 -16.21 7.75 1.74
N GLY A 164 -15.26 6.95 1.27
CA GLY A 164 -15.16 6.53 -0.13
C GLY A 164 -16.37 5.71 -0.59
N PHE A 165 -16.84 4.77 0.23
CA PHE A 165 -18.07 4.02 -0.07
C PHE A 165 -19.29 4.92 -0.09
N TYR A 166 -19.44 5.79 0.91
CA TYR A 166 -20.56 6.73 0.99
C TYR A 166 -20.66 7.62 -0.25
N HIS A 167 -19.53 8.18 -0.70
CA HIS A 167 -19.52 8.99 -1.93
C HIS A 167 -19.72 8.16 -3.20
N SER A 168 -19.22 6.92 -3.25
CA SER A 168 -19.42 6.02 -4.40
C SER A 168 -20.88 5.60 -4.58
N LEU A 169 -21.66 5.55 -3.49
CA LEU A 169 -23.10 5.25 -3.52
C LEU A 169 -23.94 6.37 -4.15
N GLY A 170 -23.44 7.60 -4.24
CA GLY A 170 -24.08 8.69 -4.97
C GLY A 170 -25.53 9.01 -4.55
N GLY A 171 -25.90 8.70 -3.29
CA GLY A 171 -27.26 8.86 -2.77
C GLY A 171 -28.20 7.68 -3.02
N GLN A 172 -27.73 6.58 -3.60
CA GLN A 172 -28.52 5.34 -3.73
C GLN A 172 -28.50 4.54 -2.41
N ALA A 173 -29.65 3.97 -2.05
CA ALA A 173 -29.76 3.11 -0.87
C ALA A 173 -28.97 1.82 -1.06
N VAL A 174 -28.12 1.48 -0.08
CA VAL A 174 -27.31 0.24 -0.03
C VAL A 174 -28.19 -1.00 -0.06
N TRP A 175 -29.39 -0.91 0.52
CA TRP A 175 -30.37 -1.97 0.60
C TRP A 175 -31.60 -1.57 -0.20
N LYS A 176 -31.81 -2.20 -1.36
CA LYS A 176 -33.11 -2.19 -2.00
C LYS A 176 -33.94 -3.28 -1.33
N VAL A 177 -34.87 -2.88 -0.48
CA VAL A 177 -35.93 -3.80 -0.03
C VAL A 177 -36.83 -3.96 -1.25
N GLU A 178 -36.60 -5.02 -2.01
CA GLU A 178 -37.51 -5.44 -3.08
C GLU A 178 -38.75 -5.99 -2.37
N MET A 179 -39.75 -5.13 -2.18
CA MET A 179 -41.06 -5.52 -1.67
C MET A 179 -41.78 -6.17 -2.86
N GLU A 180 -41.93 -7.50 -2.82
CA GLU A 180 -42.86 -8.25 -3.68
C GLU A 180 -44.32 -7.83 -3.44
#